data_AF-A0A8B9BKV9-F1
#
_entry.id   AF-A0A8B9BKV9-F1
#
_cell.length_a   1.000
_cell.length_b   1.000
_cell.length_c   1.000
_cell.angle_alpha   90.00
_cell.angle_beta   90.00
_cell.angle_gamma   90.00
#
_symmetry.space_group_name_H-M   'P 1'
#
loop_
_entity.id
_entity.type
_entity.pdbx_description
1 polymer ?
#
loop_
_entity_poly.entity_id
_entity_poly.type
_entity_poly.pdbx_seq_one_letter_code
_entity_poly.pdbx_strand_id
1 'polypeptide(L)'
;MCTAPAALLAPAGGGPALHGSDLIAPLPPAAWRRVTRAAGRSPIGGPGGGARGGRRRMSAPLRRVQQAPRHLLVCEKGHARHPRSRHAAHVRDHAYNCRVSILIPECGILPEVLKSTIADIGEYYLVKNLSVHELVAPEFIDSFVKKGSCYALTYNTKIDQDNTAAVIPTGKLILSVDKDTYEELGLQGRPSQYSGKKAMRYIITIDLTDSNFHPDGKKHKRVLWALKEKKPLEFDFLMAWYNTGAEGSTLMSYFPKNQIRALKPKITFSTLRDLQCPALQSNELEGKPEESCSTEELFEWLGAVLNQVNLDNKSSSFLSTYCCPQPNTTVDQAFLCTITGFIIPDKIIQLLEQLCSYFTEPKLAHWLTLTVHGFADSPVSWRENEHGFHKGGENLYNFVVFRNLDYWLQMAVGTNDDCPP
;
A
#
# COMPACT_ATOMS: atom_id res chain seq x y z
N MET A 1 4.01 51.33 43.14
CA MET A 1 4.50 49.93 43.08
C MET A 1 3.62 49.16 42.12
N CYS A 2 4.05 49.06 40.87
CA CYS A 2 3.46 48.22 39.82
C CYS A 2 4.61 47.80 38.93
N THR A 3 5.01 46.53 39.02
CA THR A 3 6.06 45.91 38.21
C THR A 3 5.42 45.13 37.08
N ALA A 4 5.81 45.44 35.84
CA ALA A 4 5.45 44.72 34.63
C ALA A 4 6.12 43.32 34.58
N PRO A 5 5.50 42.31 33.95
CA PRO A 5 6.14 41.01 33.73
C PRO A 5 6.90 40.96 32.40
N ALA A 6 7.95 40.14 32.44
CA ALA A 6 8.96 39.94 31.40
C ALA A 6 8.41 39.24 30.14
N ALA A 7 8.93 39.67 28.99
CA ALA A 7 8.79 38.98 27.72
C ALA A 7 9.62 37.68 27.72
N LEU A 8 8.98 36.53 27.44
CA LEU A 8 9.66 35.28 27.13
C LEU A 8 9.76 35.12 25.61
N LEU A 9 10.99 34.87 25.14
CA LEU A 9 11.34 34.57 23.76
C LEU A 9 10.65 33.29 23.27
N ALA A 10 10.14 33.33 22.04
CA ALA A 10 9.72 32.16 21.28
C ALA A 10 10.95 31.39 20.74
N PRO A 11 10.97 30.04 20.75
CA PRO A 11 11.95 29.30 19.98
C PRO A 11 11.50 29.19 18.52
N ALA A 12 12.47 29.42 17.64
CA ALA A 12 12.34 29.31 16.19
C ALA A 12 12.29 27.84 15.72
N GLY A 13 11.47 27.60 14.68
CA GLY A 13 11.78 26.65 13.61
C GLY A 13 11.62 25.15 13.90
N GLY A 14 10.40 24.67 14.11
CA GLY A 14 10.06 23.26 13.90
C GLY A 14 9.74 23.01 12.41
N GLY A 15 10.56 22.20 11.73
CA GLY A 15 10.23 21.71 10.38
C GLY A 15 8.98 20.82 10.39
N PRO A 16 8.28 20.65 9.25
CA PRO A 16 7.00 19.95 9.21
C PRO A 16 7.16 18.49 9.62
N ALA A 17 6.40 18.07 10.62
CA ALA A 17 6.25 16.67 10.99
C ALA A 17 5.42 15.96 9.92
N LEU A 18 5.86 14.78 9.47
CA LEU A 18 5.07 13.90 8.59
C LEU A 18 3.74 13.57 9.27
N HIS A 19 2.63 14.12 8.79
CA HIS A 19 1.30 13.72 9.23
C HIS A 19 0.85 12.55 8.36
N GLY A 20 0.49 11.43 9.00
CA GLY A 20 0.07 10.21 8.31
C GLY A 20 -1.19 10.38 7.43
N SER A 21 -1.91 11.48 7.58
CA SER A 21 -3.02 11.89 6.71
C SER A 21 -2.56 12.28 5.29
N ASP A 22 -1.31 12.72 5.12
CA ASP A 22 -0.80 13.18 3.81
C ASP A 22 -0.36 12.00 2.93
N LEU A 23 -0.27 10.79 3.49
CA LEU A 23 0.17 9.57 2.80
C LEU A 23 -1.01 8.66 2.36
N ILE A 24 -2.25 9.01 2.74
CA ILE A 24 -3.42 8.16 2.58
C ILE A 24 -4.59 9.02 2.09
N ALA A 25 -5.09 8.74 0.89
CA ALA A 25 -6.30 9.38 0.39
C ALA A 25 -7.54 8.84 1.13
N PRO A 26 -8.54 9.70 1.46
CA PRO A 26 -9.82 9.23 2.01
C PRO A 26 -10.56 8.37 0.98
N LEU A 27 -11.00 7.19 1.39
CA LEU A 27 -11.78 6.27 0.55
C LEU A 27 -13.24 6.77 0.39
N PRO A 28 -13.79 6.89 -0.83
CA PRO A 28 -15.20 7.16 -1.02
C PRO A 28 -16.07 5.93 -0.67
N PRO A 29 -17.36 6.10 -0.32
CA PRO A 29 -18.28 4.98 -0.10
C PRO A 29 -18.44 4.16 -1.40
N ALA A 30 -18.11 2.87 -1.33
CA ALA A 30 -18.03 1.97 -2.48
C ALA A 30 -19.14 0.90 -2.45
N ALA A 31 -19.63 0.52 -3.64
CA ALA A 31 -20.41 -0.69 -3.86
C ALA A 31 -19.49 -1.75 -4.49
N TRP A 32 -19.11 -2.77 -3.72
CA TRP A 32 -18.15 -3.80 -4.12
C TRP A 32 -18.74 -4.73 -5.20
N ARG A 33 -17.96 -5.05 -6.23
CA ARG A 33 -18.31 -6.12 -7.20
C ARG A 33 -17.29 -7.25 -7.11
N ARG A 34 -17.81 -8.45 -6.86
CA ARG A 34 -17.09 -9.71 -6.58
C ARG A 34 -16.47 -10.33 -7.85
N VAL A 35 -15.26 -10.86 -7.71
CA VAL A 35 -14.70 -11.90 -8.61
C VAL A 35 -14.18 -13.05 -7.74
N THR A 36 -15.01 -14.07 -7.56
CA THR A 36 -14.60 -15.35 -6.95
C THR A 36 -14.11 -16.29 -8.06
N ARG A 37 -12.81 -16.60 -8.10
CA ARG A 37 -12.29 -17.64 -9.01
C ARG A 37 -12.31 -19.00 -8.30
N ALA A 38 -13.40 -19.74 -8.49
CA ALA A 38 -13.43 -21.18 -8.27
C ALA A 38 -13.02 -21.88 -9.58
N ALA A 39 -12.18 -22.92 -9.49
CA ALA A 39 -11.75 -23.70 -10.64
C ALA A 39 -12.90 -24.55 -11.22
N GLY A 40 -13.27 -24.27 -12.47
CA GLY A 40 -13.86 -25.21 -13.44
C GLY A 40 -15.28 -25.72 -13.18
N ARG A 41 -16.25 -25.23 -13.97
CA ARG A 41 -17.28 -26.01 -14.70
C ARG A 41 -18.14 -25.10 -15.58
N SER A 42 -18.40 -25.56 -16.80
CA SER A 42 -19.12 -24.86 -17.89
C SER A 42 -20.61 -24.63 -17.56
N PRO A 43 -21.24 -23.54 -18.05
CA PRO A 43 -22.68 -23.36 -17.95
C PRO A 43 -23.42 -23.96 -19.17
N ILE A 44 -24.40 -24.80 -18.89
CA ILE A 44 -25.41 -25.29 -19.84
C ILE A 44 -26.47 -24.20 -20.04
N GLY A 45 -26.81 -23.93 -21.30
CA GLY A 45 -27.84 -22.96 -21.70
C GLY A 45 -29.26 -23.51 -21.68
N GLY A 46 -30.24 -22.61 -21.48
CA GLY A 46 -31.67 -22.86 -21.67
C GLY A 46 -32.50 -21.57 -21.43
N PRO A 47 -33.67 -21.38 -22.09
CA PRO A 47 -34.01 -20.08 -22.69
C PRO A 47 -35.15 -19.29 -22.01
N GLY A 48 -35.09 -17.96 -22.21
CA GLY A 48 -36.18 -17.11 -22.71
C GLY A 48 -37.53 -17.05 -21.98
N GLY A 49 -37.75 -15.96 -21.24
CA GLY A 49 -39.09 -15.52 -20.81
C GLY A 49 -39.13 -14.00 -20.65
N GLY A 50 -39.66 -13.29 -21.67
CA GLY A 50 -39.71 -11.83 -21.70
C GLY A 50 -40.89 -11.27 -20.92
N ALA A 51 -40.60 -10.37 -19.98
CA ALA A 51 -41.58 -9.45 -19.39
C ALA A 51 -41.13 -8.00 -19.68
N ARG A 52 -41.77 -7.36 -20.66
CA ARG A 52 -41.58 -5.94 -20.98
C ARG A 52 -42.29 -5.07 -19.94
N GLY A 53 -41.64 -4.85 -18.80
CA GLY A 53 -41.97 -3.77 -17.88
C GLY A 53 -41.37 -2.46 -18.39
N GLY A 54 -42.21 -1.45 -18.62
CA GLY A 54 -41.81 -0.11 -19.08
C GLY A 54 -40.92 0.62 -18.07
N ARG A 55 -39.61 0.36 -18.11
CA ARG A 55 -38.62 1.22 -17.45
C ARG A 55 -38.43 2.47 -18.30
N ARG A 56 -38.94 3.62 -17.85
CA ARG A 56 -38.52 4.95 -18.33
C ARG A 56 -37.00 4.94 -18.43
N ARG A 57 -36.45 5.04 -19.64
CA ARG A 57 -34.99 5.08 -19.84
C ARG A 57 -34.48 6.37 -19.21
N MET A 58 -33.93 6.25 -18.01
CA MET A 58 -33.21 7.32 -17.33
C MET A 58 -32.15 7.91 -18.27
N SER A 59 -32.06 9.24 -18.34
CA SER A 59 -31.16 9.96 -19.26
C SER A 59 -29.70 9.61 -18.96
N ALA A 60 -28.85 9.65 -19.99
CA ALA A 60 -27.43 9.30 -19.86
C ALA A 60 -26.67 10.08 -18.75
N PRO A 61 -26.95 11.38 -18.50
CA PRO A 61 -26.34 12.11 -17.39
C PRO A 61 -26.73 11.54 -16.02
N LEU A 62 -28.02 11.28 -15.79
CA LEU A 62 -28.52 10.73 -14.52
C LEU A 62 -27.97 9.32 -14.25
N ARG A 63 -27.75 8.51 -15.30
CA ARG A 63 -27.09 7.21 -15.16
C ARG A 63 -25.62 7.33 -14.72
N ARG A 64 -24.88 8.34 -15.18
CA ARG A 64 -23.48 8.54 -14.76
C ARG A 64 -23.37 9.01 -13.32
N VAL A 65 -24.34 9.80 -12.85
CA VAL A 65 -24.39 10.27 -11.45
C VAL A 65 -24.68 9.11 -10.49
N GLN A 66 -25.48 8.12 -10.90
CA GLN A 66 -25.79 6.94 -10.08
C GLN A 66 -24.77 5.80 -10.22
N GLN A 67 -23.81 5.89 -11.14
CA GLN A 67 -22.80 4.85 -11.31
C GLN A 67 -21.71 4.96 -10.24
N ALA A 68 -21.62 3.92 -9.40
CA ALA A 68 -20.50 3.75 -8.49
C ALA A 68 -19.18 3.62 -9.28
N PRO A 69 -18.06 4.12 -8.73
CA PRO A 69 -16.75 3.80 -9.28
C PRO A 69 -16.56 2.27 -9.25
N ARG A 70 -15.72 1.73 -10.13
CA ARG A 70 -15.36 0.32 -10.02
C ARG A 70 -14.38 0.18 -8.87
N HIS A 71 -14.61 -0.78 -8.01
CA HIS A 71 -13.68 -1.20 -6.98
C HIS A 71 -13.61 -2.70 -7.05
N LEU A 72 -12.40 -3.26 -6.97
CA LEU A 72 -12.19 -4.70 -6.97
C LEU A 72 -11.61 -5.11 -5.62
N LEU A 73 -12.35 -5.97 -4.93
CA LEU A 73 -11.86 -6.69 -3.75
C LEU A 73 -11.68 -8.14 -4.14
N VAL A 74 -10.44 -8.63 -4.07
CA VAL A 74 -10.10 -10.04 -4.28
C VAL A 74 -9.87 -10.67 -2.91
N CYS A 75 -10.54 -11.81 -2.68
CA CYS A 75 -10.42 -12.56 -1.44
C CYS A 75 -9.97 -13.98 -1.73
N GLU A 76 -8.85 -14.36 -1.14
CA GLU A 76 -8.26 -15.69 -1.26
C GLU A 76 -8.11 -16.32 0.11
N LYS A 77 -8.22 -17.65 0.16
CA LYS A 77 -7.84 -18.44 1.32
C LYS A 77 -6.51 -19.16 1.03
N GLY A 78 -5.61 -19.15 2.00
CA GLY A 78 -4.42 -19.99 1.97
C GLY A 78 -4.11 -20.57 3.36
N HIS A 79 -2.99 -21.26 3.43
CA HIS A 79 -2.44 -21.77 4.69
C HIS A 79 -0.96 -21.41 4.74
N ALA A 80 -0.50 -20.82 5.84
CA ALA A 80 0.82 -20.21 5.95
C ALA A 80 1.96 -21.22 5.70
N ARG A 81 1.79 -22.46 6.17
CA ARG A 81 2.80 -23.53 6.02
C ARG A 81 2.63 -24.41 4.79
N HIS A 82 1.67 -24.12 3.91
CA HIS A 82 1.45 -24.95 2.73
C HIS A 82 2.52 -24.68 1.66
N PRO A 83 3.14 -25.69 1.01
CA PRO A 83 4.25 -25.48 0.07
C PRO A 83 3.93 -24.59 -1.13
N ARG A 84 2.66 -24.57 -1.56
CA ARG A 84 2.16 -23.71 -2.66
C ARG A 84 1.63 -22.36 -2.19
N SER A 85 1.83 -22.02 -0.91
CA SER A 85 1.38 -20.75 -0.35
C SER A 85 2.20 -19.60 -0.93
N ARG A 86 1.52 -18.56 -1.40
CA ARG A 86 2.15 -17.41 -2.08
C ARG A 86 2.13 -16.13 -1.24
N HIS A 87 1.75 -16.19 0.03
CA HIS A 87 1.64 -15.02 0.91
C HIS A 87 2.88 -14.12 0.88
N ALA A 88 4.08 -14.69 1.02
CA ALA A 88 5.32 -13.92 0.93
C ALA A 88 5.56 -13.31 -0.45
N ALA A 89 5.19 -14.01 -1.53
CA ALA A 89 5.29 -13.48 -2.89
C ALA A 89 4.33 -12.29 -3.11
N HIS A 90 3.09 -12.37 -2.64
CA HIS A 90 2.14 -11.24 -2.72
C HIS A 90 2.64 -10.00 -1.96
N VAL A 91 3.31 -10.18 -0.83
CA VAL A 91 3.93 -9.08 -0.09
C VAL A 91 5.13 -8.50 -0.87
N ARG A 92 6.02 -9.34 -1.42
CA ARG A 92 7.16 -8.87 -2.23
C ARG A 92 6.75 -8.15 -3.50
N ASP A 93 5.68 -8.61 -4.15
CA ASP A 93 5.15 -8.01 -5.38
C ASP A 93 4.59 -6.60 -5.17
N HIS A 94 4.40 -6.16 -3.91
CA HIS A 94 3.93 -4.84 -3.53
C HIS A 94 5.06 -3.98 -2.93
N ALA A 95 5.77 -3.25 -3.78
CA ALA A 95 7.05 -2.62 -3.44
C ALA A 95 6.97 -1.47 -2.41
N TYR A 96 5.94 -0.63 -2.49
CA TYR A 96 5.88 0.63 -1.73
C TYR A 96 4.77 0.62 -0.69
N ASN A 97 5.13 0.54 0.60
CA ASN A 97 4.18 0.45 1.72
C ASN A 97 4.31 1.68 2.64
N CYS A 98 3.20 2.37 2.91
CA CYS A 98 3.18 3.60 3.71
C CYS A 98 2.67 3.40 5.14
N ARG A 99 1.75 2.43 5.35
CA ARG A 99 1.15 2.14 6.65
C ARG A 99 0.95 0.63 6.84
N VAL A 100 1.40 0.12 7.97
CA VAL A 100 1.16 -1.27 8.40
C VAL A 100 0.43 -1.22 9.73
N SER A 101 -0.73 -1.86 9.80
CA SER A 101 -1.56 -1.93 11.01
C SER A 101 -1.79 -3.39 11.41
N ILE A 102 -1.67 -3.66 12.71
CA ILE A 102 -1.85 -4.99 13.30
C ILE A 102 -2.95 -4.89 14.34
N LEU A 103 -3.94 -5.77 14.27
CA LEU A 103 -4.96 -5.92 15.31
C LEU A 103 -4.88 -7.34 15.89
N ILE A 104 -4.76 -7.44 17.21
CA ILE A 104 -4.77 -8.71 17.94
C ILE A 104 -5.87 -8.63 19.01
N PRO A 105 -7.05 -9.24 18.78
CA PRO A 105 -8.08 -9.40 19.80
C PRO A 105 -7.55 -10.16 21.02
N GLU A 106 -8.11 -9.89 22.21
CA GLU A 106 -7.78 -10.56 23.47
C GLU A 106 -6.29 -10.54 23.83
N CYS A 107 -5.59 -9.48 23.43
CA CYS A 107 -4.18 -9.27 23.71
C CYS A 107 -3.99 -8.00 24.55
N GLY A 108 -3.78 -8.19 25.86
CA GLY A 108 -3.48 -7.09 26.78
C GLY A 108 -2.00 -6.68 26.79
N ILE A 109 -1.10 -7.63 26.56
CA ILE A 109 0.36 -7.43 26.54
C ILE A 109 0.94 -8.07 25.29
N LEU A 110 1.66 -7.29 24.50
CA LEU A 110 2.33 -7.76 23.29
C LEU A 110 3.55 -8.63 23.66
N PRO A 111 3.74 -9.82 23.06
CA PRO A 111 4.94 -10.61 23.26
C PRO A 111 6.21 -9.86 22.86
N GLU A 112 7.29 -10.01 23.64
CA GLU A 112 8.54 -9.24 23.44
C GLU A 112 9.16 -9.50 22.06
N VAL A 113 9.07 -10.71 21.53
CA VAL A 113 9.56 -11.06 20.18
C VAL A 113 8.82 -10.26 19.09
N LEU A 114 7.51 -10.08 19.24
CA LEU A 114 6.73 -9.29 18.28
C LEU A 114 7.00 -7.79 18.44
N LYS A 115 7.16 -7.34 19.68
CA LYS A 115 7.51 -5.96 20.01
C LYS A 115 8.89 -5.57 19.45
N SER A 116 9.88 -6.45 19.59
CA SER A 116 11.23 -6.23 19.04
C SER A 116 11.22 -6.24 17.52
N THR A 117 10.44 -7.13 16.90
CA THR A 117 10.25 -7.17 15.43
C THR A 117 9.63 -5.87 14.90
N ILE A 118 8.63 -5.33 15.60
CA ILE A 118 8.01 -4.03 15.27
C ILE A 118 9.02 -2.88 15.42
N ALA A 119 9.85 -2.91 16.47
CA ALA A 119 10.88 -1.91 16.70
C ALA A 119 12.03 -1.98 15.66
N ASP A 120 12.30 -3.17 15.10
CA ASP A 120 13.33 -3.42 14.08
C ASP A 120 12.81 -3.29 12.64
N ILE A 121 11.74 -2.51 12.41
CA ILE A 121 11.22 -2.28 11.06
C ILE A 121 12.22 -1.54 10.15
N GLY A 122 13.27 -0.94 10.74
CA GLY A 122 14.38 -0.30 10.05
C GLY A 122 14.22 1.21 9.86
N GLU A 123 15.14 1.78 9.09
CA GLU A 123 15.17 3.19 8.73
C GLU A 123 14.94 3.36 7.21
N TYR A 124 14.48 4.53 6.83
CA TYR A 124 14.39 4.97 5.44
C TYR A 124 14.99 6.38 5.33
N TYR A 125 15.20 6.83 4.10
CA TYR A 125 15.87 8.09 3.82
C TYR A 125 14.96 9.01 3.04
N LEU A 126 14.99 10.30 3.38
CA LEU A 126 14.47 11.36 2.51
C LEU A 126 15.68 12.07 1.88
N VAL A 127 15.78 12.00 0.56
CA VAL A 127 16.82 12.69 -0.22
C VAL A 127 16.17 13.85 -0.95
N LYS A 128 16.55 15.09 -0.63
CA LYS A 128 15.97 16.27 -1.29
C LYS A 128 16.68 16.63 -2.59
N ASN A 129 15.91 17.12 -3.55
CA ASN A 129 16.40 17.61 -4.85
C ASN A 129 17.39 16.62 -5.50
N LEU A 130 17.03 15.34 -5.51
CA LEU A 130 17.83 14.31 -6.14
C LEU A 130 17.56 14.29 -7.64
N SER A 131 18.64 14.42 -8.40
CA SER A 131 18.62 14.37 -9.85
C SER A 131 18.44 12.92 -10.32
N VAL A 132 17.43 12.65 -11.17
CA VAL A 132 17.11 11.27 -11.61
C VAL A 132 18.29 10.61 -12.34
N HIS A 133 19.17 11.39 -12.98
CA HIS A 133 20.34 10.86 -13.67
C HIS A 133 21.35 10.17 -12.71
N GLU A 134 21.33 10.51 -11.42
CA GLU A 134 22.16 9.85 -10.40
C GLU A 134 21.72 8.41 -10.16
N LEU A 135 20.44 8.10 -10.34
CA LEU A 135 19.87 6.74 -10.19
C LEU A 135 20.20 5.81 -11.38
N VAL A 136 20.72 6.35 -12.49
CA VAL A 136 21.20 5.57 -13.64
C VAL A 136 22.72 5.59 -13.77
N ALA A 137 23.42 6.20 -12.80
CA ALA A 137 24.87 6.21 -12.77
C ALA A 137 25.41 4.78 -12.54
N PRO A 138 26.48 4.36 -13.25
CA PRO A 138 27.09 3.04 -13.06
C PRO A 138 27.41 2.72 -11.61
N GLU A 139 27.91 3.71 -10.87
CA GLU A 139 28.30 3.57 -9.46
C GLU A 139 27.09 3.28 -8.57
N PHE A 140 25.93 3.89 -8.86
CA PHE A 140 24.68 3.63 -8.13
C PHE A 140 24.20 2.21 -8.39
N ILE A 141 24.18 1.80 -9.67
CA ILE A 141 23.72 0.48 -10.10
C ILE A 141 24.59 -0.62 -9.48
N ASP A 142 25.91 -0.48 -9.54
CA ASP A 142 26.86 -1.46 -9.01
C ASP A 142 26.88 -1.51 -7.47
N SER A 143 26.56 -0.39 -6.81
CA SER A 143 26.54 -0.32 -5.34
C SER A 143 25.24 -0.80 -4.72
N PHE A 144 24.09 -0.43 -5.29
CA PHE A 144 22.79 -0.62 -4.65
C PHE A 144 21.88 -1.59 -5.40
N VAL A 145 21.80 -1.48 -6.73
CA VAL A 145 20.87 -2.28 -7.54
C VAL A 145 21.36 -3.72 -7.71
N LYS A 146 22.65 -3.92 -7.97
CA LYS A 146 23.21 -5.27 -8.15
C LYS A 146 23.52 -6.02 -6.86
N LYS A 147 23.70 -5.29 -5.75
CA LYS A 147 24.12 -5.84 -4.45
C LYS A 147 22.99 -5.94 -3.43
N GLY A 148 21.77 -5.53 -3.78
CA GLY A 148 20.63 -5.59 -2.88
C GLY A 148 19.35 -5.14 -3.56
N SER A 149 18.29 -4.97 -2.77
CA SER A 149 17.00 -4.46 -3.22
C SER A 149 16.90 -2.98 -2.89
N CYS A 150 17.00 -2.14 -3.91
CA CYS A 150 16.84 -0.69 -3.77
C CYS A 150 15.39 -0.29 -4.06
N TYR A 151 14.86 0.54 -3.18
CA TYR A 151 13.52 1.11 -3.26
C TYR A 151 13.66 2.62 -3.28
N ALA A 152 13.14 3.27 -4.31
CA ALA A 152 13.06 4.73 -4.37
C ALA A 152 11.68 5.13 -4.90
N LEU A 153 11.07 6.15 -4.30
CA LEU A 153 9.79 6.70 -4.74
C LEU A 153 9.81 8.21 -4.56
N THR A 154 9.38 8.97 -5.57
CA THR A 154 9.22 10.42 -5.44
C THR A 154 8.25 10.78 -4.33
N TYR A 155 8.60 11.80 -3.54
CA TYR A 155 7.84 12.24 -2.39
C TYR A 155 7.03 13.50 -2.72
N ASN A 156 5.78 13.55 -2.25
CA ASN A 156 4.88 14.69 -2.41
C ASN A 156 4.64 15.09 -3.88
N THR A 157 4.59 14.11 -4.78
CA THR A 157 4.22 14.26 -6.19
C THR A 157 2.95 13.48 -6.44
N LYS A 158 1.94 14.12 -7.03
CA LYS A 158 0.66 13.46 -7.34
C LYS A 158 0.75 12.78 -8.69
N ILE A 159 0.50 11.48 -8.77
CA ILE A 159 0.71 10.71 -10.00
C ILE A 159 -0.11 11.23 -11.19
N ASP A 160 -1.29 11.78 -10.94
CA ASP A 160 -2.16 12.33 -11.98
C ASP A 160 -1.75 13.73 -12.44
N GLN A 161 -1.04 14.50 -11.59
CA GLN A 161 -0.76 15.93 -11.83
C GLN A 161 0.72 16.23 -12.09
N ASP A 162 1.62 15.59 -11.35
CA ASP A 162 3.06 15.82 -11.38
C ASP A 162 3.81 14.68 -12.07
N ASN A 163 5.04 14.92 -12.52
CA ASN A 163 5.95 13.85 -12.93
C ASN A 163 6.37 13.03 -11.70
N THR A 164 6.42 11.71 -11.82
CA THR A 164 6.83 10.81 -10.74
C THR A 164 7.90 9.83 -11.22
N ALA A 165 8.72 9.37 -10.28
CA ALA A 165 9.79 8.44 -10.54
C ALA A 165 9.88 7.40 -9.42
N ALA A 166 10.23 6.17 -9.79
CA ALA A 166 10.24 5.03 -8.90
C ALA A 166 11.34 4.04 -9.29
N VAL A 167 12.11 3.56 -8.31
CA VAL A 167 13.02 2.41 -8.47
C VAL A 167 12.45 1.26 -7.68
N ILE A 168 12.14 0.16 -8.36
CA ILE A 168 11.61 -1.07 -7.77
C ILE A 168 12.72 -2.09 -7.54
N PRO A 169 12.56 -3.04 -6.60
CA PRO A 169 13.61 -3.98 -6.21
C PRO A 169 14.07 -4.93 -7.34
N THR A 170 13.29 -5.06 -8.42
CA THR A 170 13.70 -5.78 -9.64
C THR A 170 14.76 -5.03 -10.46
N GLY A 171 15.16 -3.83 -10.02
CA GLY A 171 16.20 -3.02 -10.66
C GLY A 171 15.70 -2.22 -11.87
N LYS A 172 14.40 -1.92 -11.93
CA LYS A 172 13.83 -1.05 -12.96
C LYS A 172 13.57 0.34 -12.40
N LEU A 173 13.98 1.37 -13.15
CA LEU A 173 13.57 2.75 -12.97
C LEU A 173 12.33 3.01 -13.83
N ILE A 174 11.27 3.48 -13.21
CA ILE A 174 9.98 3.77 -13.82
C ILE A 174 9.71 5.25 -13.67
N LEU A 175 9.48 5.94 -14.78
CA LEU A 175 9.10 7.35 -14.83
C LEU A 175 7.67 7.44 -15.35
N SER A 176 6.78 8.06 -14.59
CA SER A 176 5.46 8.48 -15.07
C SER A 176 5.48 9.97 -15.31
N VAL A 177 5.46 10.36 -16.57
CA VAL A 177 5.65 11.76 -16.98
C VAL A 177 4.48 12.27 -17.81
N ASP A 178 4.29 13.57 -17.79
CA ASP A 178 3.37 14.24 -18.71
C ASP A 178 3.85 14.15 -20.17
N LYS A 179 2.95 14.49 -21.09
CA LYS A 179 3.20 14.45 -22.53
C LYS A 179 4.41 15.30 -22.95
N ASP A 180 4.53 16.50 -22.39
CA ASP A 180 5.55 17.46 -22.82
C ASP A 180 6.94 16.99 -22.36
N THR A 181 7.04 16.55 -21.11
CA THR A 181 8.26 15.95 -20.53
C THR A 181 8.64 14.67 -21.27
N TYR A 182 7.68 13.82 -21.67
CA TYR A 182 7.95 12.62 -22.46
C TYR A 182 8.58 12.95 -23.83
N GLU A 183 7.97 13.88 -24.56
CA GLU A 183 8.46 14.35 -25.87
C GLU A 183 9.83 15.02 -25.75
N GLU A 184 10.02 15.84 -24.70
CA GLU A 184 11.28 16.49 -24.38
C GLU A 184 12.37 15.49 -23.99
N LEU A 185 12.11 14.45 -23.20
CA LEU A 185 13.11 13.42 -22.88
C LEU A 185 13.51 12.65 -24.15
N GLY A 186 12.55 12.33 -25.01
CA GLY A 186 12.78 11.52 -26.21
C GLY A 186 13.32 10.12 -25.89
N LEU A 187 12.80 9.53 -24.82
CA LEU A 187 13.05 8.15 -24.42
C LEU A 187 11.90 7.25 -24.85
N GLN A 188 12.20 5.97 -25.06
CA GLN A 188 11.17 4.99 -25.42
C GLN A 188 10.28 4.70 -24.20
N GLY A 189 8.97 4.71 -24.41
CA GLY A 189 7.96 4.51 -23.37
C GLY A 189 6.61 4.20 -24.00
N ARG A 190 5.57 4.10 -23.19
CA ARG A 190 4.20 3.81 -23.63
C ARG A 190 3.21 4.81 -23.02
N PRO A 191 2.09 5.12 -23.71
CA PRO A 191 0.99 5.83 -23.08
C PRO A 191 0.53 5.10 -21.80
N SER A 192 0.25 5.87 -20.74
CA SER A 192 -0.38 5.37 -19.52
C SER A 192 -1.73 4.74 -19.83
N GLN A 193 -2.03 3.60 -19.20
CA GLN A 193 -3.33 2.92 -19.35
C GLN A 193 -4.51 3.71 -18.79
N TYR A 194 -4.22 4.72 -17.96
CA TYR A 194 -5.17 5.61 -17.32
C TYR A 194 -5.43 6.88 -18.16
N SER A 195 -4.84 6.97 -19.34
CA SER A 195 -5.15 8.04 -20.28
C SER A 195 -6.53 7.88 -20.91
N GLY A 196 -7.26 8.99 -21.04
CA GLY A 196 -8.51 9.03 -21.81
C GLY A 196 -8.27 8.90 -23.33
N LYS A 197 -9.16 9.47 -24.14
CA LYS A 197 -9.03 9.43 -25.61
C LYS A 197 -7.72 10.02 -26.14
N LYS A 198 -7.09 10.91 -25.38
CA LYS A 198 -5.77 11.48 -25.68
C LYS A 198 -4.82 11.07 -24.56
N ALA A 199 -3.67 10.51 -24.95
CA ALA A 199 -2.59 10.22 -24.03
C ALA A 199 -2.00 11.52 -23.50
N MET A 200 -2.13 11.75 -22.20
CA MET A 200 -1.56 12.90 -21.50
C MET A 200 -0.44 12.48 -20.53
N ARG A 201 -0.32 11.17 -20.28
CA ARG A 201 0.67 10.55 -19.42
C ARG A 201 1.36 9.42 -20.13
N TYR A 202 2.66 9.27 -19.88
CA TYR A 202 3.51 8.27 -20.49
C TYR A 202 4.39 7.61 -19.43
N ILE A 203 4.53 6.30 -19.54
CA ILE A 203 5.37 5.48 -18.68
C ILE A 203 6.64 5.11 -19.45
N ILE A 204 7.79 5.50 -18.90
CA ILE A 204 9.12 5.11 -19.37
C ILE A 204 9.68 4.11 -18.36
N THR A 205 10.04 2.91 -18.82
CA THR A 205 10.66 1.88 -17.98
C THR A 205 12.08 1.62 -18.46
N ILE A 206 13.05 1.82 -17.58
CA ILE A 206 14.47 1.59 -17.82
C ILE A 206 14.90 0.44 -16.91
N ASP A 207 15.22 -0.70 -17.51
CA ASP A 207 15.82 -1.82 -16.79
C ASP A 207 17.31 -1.55 -16.56
N LEU A 208 17.69 -1.33 -15.30
CA LEU A 208 19.06 -1.05 -14.87
C LEU A 208 19.91 -2.33 -14.76
N THR A 209 19.26 -3.51 -14.84
CA THR A 209 19.91 -4.83 -14.76
C THR A 209 20.10 -5.47 -16.13
N ASP A 210 19.50 -4.89 -17.18
CA ASP A 210 19.67 -5.31 -18.57
C ASP A 210 21.16 -5.31 -18.96
N SER A 211 21.62 -6.42 -19.55
CA SER A 211 23.01 -6.58 -20.00
C SER A 211 23.42 -5.54 -21.04
N ASN A 212 22.46 -4.98 -21.79
CA ASN A 212 22.69 -3.90 -22.75
C ASN A 212 22.73 -2.51 -22.09
N PHE A 213 22.47 -2.41 -20.78
CA PHE A 213 22.51 -1.18 -19.99
C PHE A 213 23.83 -1.02 -19.22
N HIS A 214 24.95 -1.34 -19.88
CA HIS A 214 26.29 -1.13 -19.35
C HIS A 214 26.84 0.27 -19.69
N PRO A 215 27.86 0.79 -18.97
CA PRO A 215 28.32 2.19 -19.08
C PRO A 215 28.72 2.62 -20.50
N ASP A 216 29.28 1.69 -21.27
CA ASP A 216 29.69 1.96 -22.65
C ASP A 216 28.58 1.78 -23.70
N GLY A 217 27.45 1.21 -23.29
CA GLY A 217 26.33 0.89 -24.14
C GLY A 217 25.62 2.14 -24.67
N LYS A 218 25.15 2.07 -25.92
CA LYS A 218 24.39 3.18 -26.54
C LYS A 218 23.11 3.51 -25.75
N LYS A 219 22.46 2.50 -25.16
CA LYS A 219 21.23 2.65 -24.36
C LYS A 219 21.51 3.44 -23.08
N HIS A 220 22.54 3.06 -22.31
CA HIS A 220 22.96 3.77 -21.10
C HIS A 220 23.33 5.23 -21.40
N LYS A 221 24.22 5.46 -22.38
CA LYS A 221 24.64 6.81 -22.80
C LYS A 221 23.45 7.68 -23.23
N ARG A 222 22.48 7.11 -23.96
CA ARG A 222 21.26 7.82 -24.37
C ARG A 222 20.39 8.23 -23.18
N VAL A 223 20.15 7.31 -22.24
CA VAL A 223 19.34 7.58 -21.05
C VAL A 223 20.03 8.61 -20.16
N LEU A 224 21.32 8.45 -19.90
CA LEU A 224 22.11 9.39 -19.11
C LEU A 224 22.09 10.78 -19.72
N TRP A 225 22.33 10.91 -21.03
CA TRP A 225 22.26 12.21 -21.73
C TRP A 225 20.87 12.84 -21.65
N ALA A 226 19.80 12.05 -21.81
CA ALA A 226 18.44 12.56 -21.75
C ALA A 226 18.10 13.14 -20.36
N LEU A 227 18.49 12.43 -19.29
CA LEU A 227 18.18 12.80 -17.90
C LEU A 227 19.17 13.80 -17.30
N LYS A 228 20.37 13.94 -17.86
CA LYS A 228 21.42 14.83 -17.34
C LYS A 228 21.55 16.14 -18.11
N GLU A 229 21.51 16.08 -19.43
CA GLU A 229 21.82 17.23 -20.30
C GLU A 229 20.57 17.78 -20.99
N LYS A 230 19.69 16.90 -21.48
CA LYS A 230 18.53 17.32 -22.30
C LYS A 230 17.39 17.87 -21.44
N LYS A 231 16.90 17.07 -20.50
CA LYS A 231 15.82 17.43 -19.58
C LYS A 231 16.15 16.88 -18.19
N PRO A 232 16.92 17.64 -17.39
CA PRO A 232 17.16 17.32 -15.99
C PRO A 232 15.84 17.23 -15.23
N LEU A 233 15.66 16.12 -14.51
CA LEU A 233 14.53 15.92 -13.60
C LEU A 233 15.06 15.80 -12.18
N GLU A 234 14.48 16.57 -11.26
CA GLU A 234 14.85 16.59 -9.86
C GLU A 234 13.61 16.43 -8.99
N PHE A 235 13.72 15.57 -7.97
CA PHE A 235 12.63 15.32 -7.05
C PHE A 235 13.16 15.09 -5.63
N ASP A 236 12.28 15.22 -4.65
CA ASP A 236 12.50 14.64 -3.34
C ASP A 236 12.17 13.14 -3.43
N PHE A 237 13.02 12.27 -2.87
CA PHE A 237 12.82 10.82 -2.87
C PHE A 237 12.77 10.25 -1.46
N LEU A 238 11.78 9.38 -1.23
CA LEU A 238 11.85 8.37 -0.18
C LEU A 238 12.68 7.20 -0.70
N MET A 239 13.70 6.79 0.03
CA MET A 239 14.59 5.70 -0.34
C MET A 239 14.79 4.70 0.80
N ALA A 240 14.88 3.42 0.44
CA ALA A 240 15.34 2.37 1.34
C ALA A 240 16.19 1.37 0.55
N TRP A 241 17.10 0.71 1.23
CA TRP A 241 17.94 -0.31 0.63
C TRP A 241 18.02 -1.51 1.58
N TYR A 242 17.72 -2.67 1.04
CA TYR A 242 17.78 -3.94 1.74
C TYR A 242 18.92 -4.78 1.16
N ASN A 243 19.89 -5.14 2.01
CA ASN A 243 21.01 -5.99 1.65
C ASN A 243 21.23 -7.02 2.76
N THR A 244 21.40 -8.29 2.38
CA THR A 244 21.70 -9.40 3.28
C THR A 244 23.22 -9.62 3.46
N GLY A 245 24.06 -8.92 2.68
CA GLY A 245 25.52 -8.93 2.76
C GLY A 245 26.06 -7.77 3.61
N ALA A 246 27.11 -8.05 4.40
CA ALA A 246 27.56 -7.20 5.50
C ALA A 246 28.48 -6.01 5.10
N GLU A 247 28.78 -5.78 3.82
CA GLU A 247 29.73 -4.73 3.43
C GLU A 247 29.28 -3.98 2.18
N GLY A 248 29.13 -2.65 2.31
CA GLY A 248 28.72 -1.78 1.20
C GLY A 248 28.63 -0.30 1.60
N SER A 249 28.63 0.57 0.59
CA SER A 249 28.32 1.99 0.74
C SER A 249 26.90 2.16 1.28
N THR A 250 26.71 3.07 2.23
CA THR A 250 25.37 3.47 2.67
C THR A 250 24.80 4.51 1.71
N LEU A 251 23.48 4.59 1.59
CA LEU A 251 22.83 5.66 0.81
C LEU A 251 23.31 7.06 1.28
N MET A 252 23.52 7.23 2.58
CA MET A 252 24.11 8.45 3.19
C MET A 252 25.47 8.81 2.61
N SER A 253 26.36 7.83 2.47
CA SER A 253 27.70 8.06 1.91
C SER A 253 27.70 8.31 0.40
N TYR A 254 26.70 7.82 -0.33
CA TYR A 254 26.62 7.94 -1.78
C TYR A 254 26.07 9.30 -2.23
N PHE A 255 25.17 9.90 -1.46
CA PHE A 255 24.58 11.21 -1.75
C PHE A 255 25.09 12.32 -0.80
N PRO A 256 26.42 12.58 -0.70
CA PRO A 256 26.95 13.55 0.25
C PRO A 256 26.60 15.00 -0.12
N LYS A 257 26.25 15.25 -1.39
CA LYS A 257 25.89 16.57 -1.91
C LYS A 257 24.41 16.90 -1.69
N ASN A 258 23.56 15.90 -1.57
CA ASN A 258 22.13 16.07 -1.38
C ASN A 258 21.83 16.17 0.12
N GLN A 259 20.75 16.87 0.46
CA GLN A 259 20.26 16.88 1.83
C GLN A 259 19.55 15.55 2.10
N ILE A 260 20.32 14.55 2.51
CA ILE A 260 19.81 13.24 2.90
C ILE A 260 19.56 13.19 4.41
N ARG A 261 18.38 12.71 4.80
CA ARG A 261 17.97 12.54 6.19
C ARG A 261 17.51 11.11 6.44
N ALA A 262 18.15 10.43 7.39
CA ALA A 262 17.65 9.18 7.94
C ALA A 262 16.40 9.43 8.80
N LEU A 263 15.37 8.62 8.58
CA LEU A 263 14.06 8.70 9.22
C LEU A 263 13.67 7.32 9.74
N LYS A 264 13.01 7.30 10.90
CA LYS A 264 12.41 6.11 11.48
C LYS A 264 10.91 6.10 11.23
N PRO A 265 10.30 4.94 10.91
CA PRO A 265 8.85 4.83 10.89
C PRO A 265 8.26 5.20 12.25
N LYS A 266 7.15 5.94 12.21
CA LYS A 266 6.37 6.28 13.39
C LYS A 266 5.59 5.05 13.82
N ILE A 267 5.81 4.59 15.05
CA ILE A 267 5.11 3.45 15.64
C ILE A 267 4.16 3.97 16.70
N THR A 268 2.91 3.52 16.65
CA THR A 268 1.87 3.86 17.62
C THR A 268 1.24 2.59 18.14
N PHE A 269 1.08 2.53 19.46
CA PHE A 269 0.44 1.43 20.16
C PHE A 269 -0.83 1.93 20.82
N SER A 270 -1.89 1.15 20.76
CA SER A 270 -3.18 1.48 21.37
C SER A 270 -3.83 0.19 21.87
N THR A 271 -4.51 0.27 23.02
CA THR A 271 -5.33 -0.81 23.54
C THR A 271 -6.78 -0.38 23.43
N LEU A 272 -7.53 -1.06 22.57
CA LEU A 272 -8.96 -0.87 22.44
C LEU A 272 -9.64 -1.72 23.52
N ARG A 273 -10.65 -1.14 24.19
CA ARG A 273 -11.43 -1.84 25.23
C ARG A 273 -12.84 -2.11 24.73
N ASP A 274 -13.45 -3.18 25.23
CA ASP A 274 -14.83 -3.55 24.94
C ASP A 274 -15.13 -3.61 23.42
N LEU A 275 -14.18 -4.14 22.64
CA LEU A 275 -14.26 -4.14 21.18
C LEU A 275 -15.17 -5.30 20.73
N GLN A 276 -16.21 -4.98 19.95
CA GLN A 276 -17.02 -6.00 19.30
C GLN A 276 -16.28 -6.55 18.08
N CYS A 277 -15.93 -7.84 18.11
CA CYS A 277 -15.19 -8.55 17.07
C CYS A 277 -16.12 -9.49 16.30
N PRO A 278 -16.18 -9.43 14.95
CA PRO A 278 -16.92 -10.39 14.13
C PRO A 278 -16.48 -11.83 14.38
N ALA A 279 -17.43 -12.75 14.43
CA ALA A 279 -17.14 -14.18 14.50
C ALA A 279 -16.78 -14.69 13.10
N LEU A 280 -15.64 -15.37 12.97
CA LEU A 280 -15.10 -15.81 11.68
C LEU A 280 -14.86 -17.33 11.68
N GLN A 281 -15.10 -17.97 10.54
CA GLN A 281 -14.74 -19.37 10.29
C GLN A 281 -13.74 -19.44 9.14
N SER A 282 -12.53 -19.95 9.38
CA SER A 282 -11.43 -19.87 8.39
C SER A 282 -11.73 -20.51 7.03
N ASN A 283 -12.67 -21.46 6.98
CA ASN A 283 -13.11 -22.17 5.78
C ASN A 283 -14.25 -21.51 5.01
N GLU A 284 -14.88 -20.45 5.54
CA GLU A 284 -16.09 -19.86 4.98
C GLU A 284 -15.86 -18.37 4.63
N LEU A 285 -15.37 -18.08 3.42
CA LEU A 285 -15.10 -16.71 2.99
C LEU A 285 -16.38 -15.87 2.84
N GLU A 286 -17.49 -16.51 2.47
CA GLU A 286 -18.79 -15.84 2.28
C GLU A 286 -19.55 -15.67 3.61
N GLY A 287 -19.01 -16.20 4.71
CA GLY A 287 -19.73 -16.31 5.97
C GLY A 287 -20.81 -17.40 5.92
N LYS A 288 -21.37 -17.69 7.09
CA LYS A 288 -22.55 -18.54 7.24
C LYS A 288 -23.60 -17.78 8.03
N PRO A 289 -24.86 -17.73 7.56
CA PRO A 289 -25.93 -17.07 8.28
C PRO A 289 -25.95 -17.51 9.75
N GLU A 290 -25.99 -16.54 10.67
CA GLU A 290 -26.05 -16.74 12.12
C GLU A 290 -24.83 -17.41 12.77
N GLU A 291 -23.84 -17.87 12.00
CA GLU A 291 -22.64 -18.56 12.51
C GLU A 291 -21.33 -17.79 12.31
N SER A 292 -21.17 -17.12 11.18
CA SER A 292 -19.94 -16.38 10.86
C SER A 292 -20.14 -15.27 9.84
N CYS A 293 -19.36 -14.20 10.01
CA CYS A 293 -19.33 -13.07 9.10
C CYS A 293 -18.48 -13.39 7.86
N SER A 294 -18.80 -12.70 6.77
CA SER A 294 -18.07 -12.75 5.52
C SER A 294 -16.77 -11.95 5.56
N THR A 295 -15.90 -12.24 4.59
CA THR A 295 -14.66 -11.48 4.34
C THR A 295 -14.94 -10.00 4.03
N GLU A 296 -16.04 -9.69 3.33
CA GLU A 296 -16.41 -8.32 2.93
C GLU A 296 -16.82 -7.49 4.16
N GLU A 297 -17.64 -8.07 5.03
CA GLU A 297 -18.07 -7.44 6.28
C GLU A 297 -16.89 -7.17 7.23
N LEU A 298 -15.96 -8.13 7.33
CA LEU A 298 -14.75 -7.96 8.12
C LEU A 298 -13.85 -6.85 7.55
N PHE A 299 -13.71 -6.78 6.22
CA PHE A 299 -12.88 -5.77 5.57
C PHE A 299 -13.38 -4.35 5.87
N GLU A 300 -14.69 -4.12 5.76
CA GLU A 300 -15.31 -2.83 6.09
C GLU A 300 -15.18 -2.50 7.59
N TRP A 301 -15.47 -3.47 8.46
CA TRP A 301 -15.35 -3.31 9.93
C TRP A 301 -13.91 -2.99 10.35
N LEU A 302 -12.94 -3.69 9.78
CA LEU A 302 -11.54 -3.46 10.08
C LEU A 302 -11.12 -2.04 9.66
N GLY A 303 -11.58 -1.55 8.52
CA GLY A 303 -11.39 -0.16 8.11
C GLY A 303 -11.88 0.84 9.16
N ALA A 304 -13.05 0.62 9.75
CA ALA A 304 -13.58 1.48 10.82
C ALA A 304 -12.73 1.40 12.11
N VAL A 305 -12.36 0.19 12.53
CA VAL A 305 -11.55 -0.03 13.75
C VAL A 305 -10.14 0.57 13.62
N LEU A 306 -9.48 0.39 12.48
CA LEU A 306 -8.13 0.94 12.24
C LEU A 306 -8.11 2.47 12.22
N ASN A 307 -9.24 3.09 11.87
CA ASN A 307 -9.42 4.55 11.94
C ASN A 307 -10.07 5.00 13.26
N GLN A 308 -10.21 4.09 14.25
CA GLN A 308 -10.77 4.36 15.58
C GLN A 308 -12.16 5.01 15.53
N VAL A 309 -12.98 4.61 14.55
CA VAL A 309 -14.37 5.07 14.44
C VAL A 309 -15.17 4.43 15.57
N ASN A 310 -15.93 5.26 16.30
CA ASN A 310 -16.85 4.75 17.32
C ASN A 310 -18.05 4.06 16.65
N LEU A 311 -18.23 2.78 16.96
CA LEU A 311 -19.32 1.94 16.45
C LEU A 311 -20.55 1.92 17.36
N ASP A 312 -20.56 2.76 18.40
CA ASP A 312 -21.73 2.96 19.26
C ASP A 312 -22.86 3.58 18.45
N ASN A 313 -23.90 2.79 18.17
CA ASN A 313 -25.16 3.25 17.59
C ASN A 313 -26.00 4.01 18.64
N LYS A 314 -25.42 5.09 19.20
CA LYS A 314 -26.05 5.96 20.19
C LYS A 314 -26.49 7.25 19.50
N SER A 315 -27.78 7.53 19.51
CA SER A 315 -28.34 8.79 19.02
C SER A 315 -28.25 9.86 20.11
N SER A 316 -27.21 10.70 20.08
CA SER A 316 -27.14 11.89 20.94
C SER A 316 -27.37 13.17 20.14
N SER A 317 -26.46 13.50 19.22
CA SER A 317 -26.54 14.69 18.34
C SER A 317 -26.53 14.36 16.84
N PHE A 318 -26.07 13.16 16.48
CA PHE A 318 -26.12 12.58 15.14
C PHE A 318 -26.32 11.07 15.26
N LEU A 319 -26.83 10.43 14.20
CA LEU A 319 -27.03 8.98 14.16
C LEU A 319 -25.85 8.33 13.42
N SER A 320 -25.07 7.50 14.12
CA SER A 320 -24.13 6.58 13.48
C SER A 320 -24.85 5.27 13.20
N THR A 321 -25.14 4.98 11.92
CA THR A 321 -25.83 3.75 11.53
C THR A 321 -24.89 2.55 11.35
N TYR A 322 -23.58 2.79 11.31
CA TYR A 322 -22.59 1.74 11.10
C TYR A 322 -22.37 0.97 12.41
N CYS A 323 -22.52 -0.35 12.34
CA CYS A 323 -22.46 -1.26 13.49
C CYS A 323 -21.48 -2.40 13.21
N CYS A 324 -21.01 -3.07 14.26
CA CYS A 324 -20.22 -4.30 14.09
C CYS A 324 -21.08 -5.40 13.41
N PRO A 325 -20.55 -6.10 12.38
CA PRO A 325 -21.22 -7.22 11.73
C PRO A 325 -21.64 -8.32 12.71
N GLN A 326 -22.74 -9.01 12.43
CA GLN A 326 -23.26 -10.10 13.26
C GLN A 326 -23.10 -11.45 12.56
N PRO A 327 -22.77 -12.54 13.29
CA PRO A 327 -22.58 -12.61 14.74
C PRO A 327 -21.23 -12.03 15.20
N ASN A 328 -21.19 -11.42 16.39
CA ASN A 328 -19.96 -10.93 17.01
C ASN A 328 -19.85 -11.27 18.51
N THR A 329 -18.63 -11.13 19.02
CA THR A 329 -18.28 -11.31 20.43
C THR A 329 -17.54 -10.07 20.91
N THR A 330 -17.90 -9.56 22.10
CA THR A 330 -17.16 -8.48 22.74
C THR A 330 -15.90 -9.03 23.38
N VAL A 331 -14.75 -8.42 23.08
CA VAL A 331 -13.47 -8.71 23.73
C VAL A 331 -13.11 -7.56 24.67
N ASP A 332 -12.65 -7.89 25.88
CA ASP A 332 -12.31 -6.89 26.90
C ASP A 332 -11.18 -5.97 26.45
N GLN A 333 -10.18 -6.53 25.75
CA GLN A 333 -9.00 -5.82 25.28
C GLN A 333 -8.57 -6.32 23.90
N ALA A 334 -8.27 -5.39 23.00
CA ALA A 334 -7.63 -5.67 21.72
C ALA A 334 -6.42 -4.76 21.54
N PHE A 335 -5.31 -5.35 21.10
CA PHE A 335 -4.09 -4.61 20.81
C PHE A 335 -4.11 -4.11 19.37
N LEU A 336 -3.89 -2.81 19.19
CA LEU A 336 -3.74 -2.15 17.90
C LEU A 336 -2.34 -1.53 17.81
N CYS A 337 -1.58 -1.93 16.79
CA CYS A 337 -0.32 -1.29 16.41
C CYS A 337 -0.48 -0.66 15.03
N THR A 338 0.02 0.56 14.84
CA THR A 338 0.14 1.18 13.52
C THR A 338 1.54 1.74 13.34
N ILE A 339 2.18 1.30 12.26
CA ILE A 339 3.50 1.71 11.79
C ILE A 339 3.29 2.57 10.54
N THR A 340 3.88 3.77 10.49
CA THR A 340 3.74 4.70 9.35
C THR A 340 5.11 5.22 8.92
N GLY A 341 5.43 5.12 7.64
CA GLY A 341 6.74 5.50 7.10
C GLY A 341 6.94 4.93 5.70
N PHE A 342 8.18 4.67 5.31
CA PHE A 342 8.48 3.93 4.08
C PHE A 342 8.96 2.53 4.46
N ILE A 343 8.08 1.54 4.32
CA ILE A 343 8.26 0.20 4.88
C ILE A 343 8.54 -0.80 3.74
N ILE A 344 9.67 -1.49 3.82
CA ILE A 344 10.07 -2.46 2.79
C ILE A 344 9.32 -3.79 2.95
N PRO A 345 9.00 -4.49 1.84
CA PRO A 345 8.30 -5.77 1.87
C PRO A 345 8.96 -6.84 2.76
N ASP A 346 10.29 -6.94 2.74
CA ASP A 346 11.02 -7.95 3.51
C ASP A 346 10.75 -7.86 5.03
N LYS A 347 10.60 -6.63 5.55
CA LYS A 347 10.28 -6.39 6.96
C LYS A 347 8.81 -6.73 7.27
N ILE A 348 7.91 -6.55 6.31
CA ILE A 348 6.51 -6.97 6.44
C ILE A 348 6.41 -8.50 6.42
N ILE A 349 7.22 -9.19 5.62
CA ILE A 349 7.27 -10.66 5.59
C ILE A 349 7.76 -11.19 6.93
N GLN A 350 8.84 -10.63 7.49
CA GLN A 350 9.33 -11.00 8.83
C GLN A 350 8.24 -10.79 9.88
N LEU A 351 7.52 -9.66 9.83
CA LEU A 351 6.41 -9.39 10.74
C LEU A 351 5.28 -10.42 10.57
N LEU A 352 4.88 -10.74 9.33
CA LEU A 352 3.86 -11.74 9.04
C LEU A 352 4.25 -13.13 9.55
N GLU A 353 5.53 -13.52 9.45
CA GLU A 353 6.05 -14.77 10.00
C GLU A 353 5.96 -14.80 11.54
N GLN A 354 6.26 -13.69 12.21
CA GLN A 354 6.09 -13.58 13.66
C GLN A 354 4.63 -13.63 14.07
N LEU A 355 3.73 -13.02 13.29
CA LEU A 355 2.29 -13.10 13.52
C LEU A 355 1.76 -14.52 13.29
N CYS A 356 2.29 -15.26 12.31
CA CYS A 356 1.98 -16.69 12.17
C CYS A 356 2.49 -17.50 13.38
N SER A 357 3.68 -17.15 13.88
CA SER A 357 4.29 -17.81 15.04
C SER A 357 3.58 -17.50 16.36
N TYR A 358 2.80 -16.43 16.43
CA TYR A 358 2.00 -16.04 17.60
C TYR A 358 1.07 -17.17 18.09
N PHE A 359 0.52 -17.97 17.17
CA PHE A 359 -0.36 -19.10 17.47
C PHE A 359 0.36 -20.42 17.76
N THR A 360 1.69 -20.42 17.87
CA THR A 360 2.45 -21.63 18.25
C THR A 360 2.14 -22.06 19.67
N GLU A 361 1.88 -21.10 20.55
CA GLU A 361 1.36 -21.34 21.90
C GLU A 361 -0.15 -21.14 21.91
N PRO A 362 -0.89 -21.81 22.82
CA PRO A 362 -2.31 -21.53 23.01
C PRO A 362 -2.54 -20.05 23.37
N LYS A 363 -3.32 -19.36 22.55
CA LYS A 363 -3.75 -17.96 22.76
C LYS A 363 -5.27 -17.91 22.85
N LEU A 364 -5.79 -16.88 23.52
CA LEU A 364 -7.23 -16.62 23.60
C LEU A 364 -7.76 -16.15 22.22
N ALA A 365 -7.00 -15.28 21.54
CA ALA A 365 -7.29 -14.84 20.18
C ALA A 365 -7.59 -16.01 19.22
N HIS A 366 -8.66 -15.90 18.46
CA HIS A 366 -9.03 -16.87 17.41
C HIS A 366 -8.42 -16.52 16.05
N TRP A 367 -8.20 -15.24 15.82
CA TRP A 367 -7.60 -14.66 14.63
C TRP A 367 -6.88 -13.36 14.99
N LEU A 368 -6.01 -12.89 14.10
CA LEU A 368 -5.38 -11.57 14.14
C LEU A 368 -5.33 -10.99 12.72
N THR A 369 -5.05 -9.70 12.60
CA THR A 369 -4.94 -9.06 11.28
C THR A 369 -3.60 -8.35 11.08
N LEU A 370 -3.18 -8.31 9.82
CA LEU A 370 -2.10 -7.48 9.30
C LEU A 370 -2.61 -6.76 8.05
N THR A 371 -2.92 -5.48 8.18
CA THR A 371 -3.36 -4.63 7.08
C THR A 371 -2.22 -3.74 6.62
N VAL A 372 -1.97 -3.71 5.32
CA VAL A 372 -0.91 -2.91 4.72
C VAL A 372 -1.49 -2.01 3.65
N HIS A 373 -1.20 -0.72 3.77
CA HIS A 373 -1.52 0.29 2.77
C HIS A 373 -0.25 0.68 2.02
N GLY A 374 -0.37 0.69 0.70
CA GLY A 374 0.60 1.28 -0.21
C GLY A 374 0.41 2.78 -0.37
N PHE A 375 1.37 3.39 -1.05
CA PHE A 375 1.28 4.79 -1.45
C PHE A 375 0.24 4.93 -2.56
N ALA A 376 -0.63 5.94 -2.43
CA ALA A 376 -1.63 6.27 -3.44
C ALA A 376 -1.02 6.88 -4.72
N ASP A 377 0.10 7.60 -4.58
CA ASP A 377 0.78 8.27 -5.70
C ASP A 377 2.00 7.47 -6.22
N SER A 378 1.99 6.15 -6.04
CA SER A 378 3.00 5.27 -6.63
C SER A 378 2.73 5.09 -8.13
N PRO A 379 3.73 5.11 -9.03
CA PRO A 379 3.55 4.73 -10.45
C PRO A 379 3.38 3.23 -10.66
N VAL A 380 3.55 2.43 -9.60
CA VAL A 380 3.59 0.97 -9.66
C VAL A 380 2.76 0.37 -8.55
N SER A 381 1.90 -0.59 -8.88
CA SER A 381 1.22 -1.49 -7.95
C SER A 381 1.79 -2.91 -8.10
N TRP A 382 1.01 -3.94 -7.77
CA TRP A 382 1.48 -5.33 -7.76
C TRP A 382 2.13 -5.75 -9.07
N ARG A 383 3.23 -6.51 -8.99
CA ARG A 383 3.91 -7.13 -10.14
C ARG A 383 4.32 -6.14 -11.24
N GLU A 384 4.73 -4.94 -10.84
CA GLU A 384 5.14 -3.88 -11.77
C GLU A 384 3.99 -3.33 -12.64
N ASN A 385 2.73 -3.62 -12.27
CA ASN A 385 1.58 -3.04 -12.95
C ASN A 385 1.53 -1.53 -12.72
N GLU A 386 1.04 -0.79 -13.71
CA GLU A 386 0.86 0.64 -13.57
C GLU A 386 -0.22 0.89 -12.50
N HIS A 387 0.04 1.75 -11.52
CA HIS A 387 -0.98 2.15 -10.55
C HIS A 387 -1.64 3.46 -10.99
N GLY A 388 -2.96 3.51 -10.93
CA GLY A 388 -3.74 4.67 -11.36
C GLY A 388 -4.42 5.33 -10.18
N PHE A 389 -4.21 6.63 -10.02
CA PHE A 389 -5.08 7.47 -9.21
C PHE A 389 -6.16 8.03 -10.15
N HIS A 390 -7.44 7.89 -9.83
CA HIS A 390 -8.53 8.38 -10.68
C HIS A 390 -9.62 9.00 -9.81
N LYS A 391 -10.50 8.15 -9.29
CA LYS A 391 -11.49 8.51 -8.26
C LYS A 391 -11.18 7.83 -6.91
N GLY A 392 -10.23 6.90 -6.91
CA GLY A 392 -9.68 6.19 -5.76
C GLY A 392 -8.33 5.60 -6.16
N GLY A 393 -7.38 5.58 -5.23
CA GLY A 393 -6.06 4.98 -5.36
C GLY A 393 -5.94 3.79 -4.43
N GLU A 394 -6.91 2.86 -4.51
CA GLU A 394 -6.88 1.68 -3.65
C GLU A 394 -5.64 0.85 -3.96
N ASN A 395 -4.76 0.75 -2.96
CA ASN A 395 -3.51 0.01 -3.03
C ASN A 395 -3.26 -0.62 -1.66
N LEU A 396 -4.11 -1.57 -1.25
CA LEU A 396 -4.03 -2.14 0.09
C LEU A 396 -4.35 -3.63 0.12
N TYR A 397 -3.74 -4.33 1.07
CA TYR A 397 -4.02 -5.73 1.31
C TYR A 397 -4.10 -6.02 2.80
N ASN A 398 -4.84 -7.07 3.14
CA ASN A 398 -5.05 -7.51 4.50
C ASN A 398 -4.86 -9.02 4.61
N PHE A 399 -4.09 -9.44 5.61
CA PHE A 399 -4.02 -10.82 6.05
C PHE A 399 -4.84 -10.98 7.32
N VAL A 400 -5.79 -11.91 7.30
CA VAL A 400 -6.49 -12.39 8.50
C VAL A 400 -5.93 -13.75 8.81
N VAL A 401 -5.12 -13.87 9.86
CA VAL A 401 -4.43 -15.12 10.22
C VAL A 401 -5.20 -15.79 11.35
N PHE A 402 -5.56 -17.05 11.15
CA PHE A 402 -6.32 -17.85 12.11
C PHE A 402 -5.39 -18.72 12.97
N ARG A 403 -5.88 -19.16 14.13
CA ARG A 403 -5.14 -20.05 15.05
C ARG A 403 -4.64 -21.35 14.39
N ASN A 404 -5.37 -21.87 13.41
CA ASN A 404 -5.00 -23.07 12.66
C ASN A 404 -4.00 -22.79 11.51
N LEU A 405 -3.46 -21.57 11.41
CA LEU A 405 -2.55 -21.10 10.36
C LEU A 405 -3.16 -21.03 8.95
N ASP A 406 -4.48 -21.18 8.82
CA ASP A 406 -5.18 -20.65 7.66
C ASP A 406 -5.03 -19.12 7.66
N TYR A 407 -5.05 -18.53 6.46
CA TYR A 407 -5.18 -17.10 6.32
C TYR A 407 -6.19 -16.75 5.23
N TRP A 408 -6.85 -15.60 5.40
CA TRP A 408 -7.50 -14.90 4.31
C TRP A 408 -6.58 -13.78 3.82
N LEU A 409 -6.44 -13.66 2.50
CA LEU A 409 -5.79 -12.55 1.84
C LEU A 409 -6.86 -11.74 1.13
N GLN A 410 -7.07 -10.51 1.58
CA GLN A 410 -7.96 -9.55 0.95
C GLN A 410 -7.09 -8.50 0.23
N MET A 411 -7.31 -8.26 -1.05
CA MET A 411 -6.59 -7.24 -1.83
C MET A 411 -7.62 -6.27 -2.39
N ALA A 412 -7.56 -5.00 -1.98
CA ALA A 412 -8.38 -3.95 -2.57
C ALA A 412 -7.53 -3.18 -3.57
N VAL A 413 -7.97 -3.23 -4.82
CA VAL A 413 -7.25 -2.78 -5.99
C VAL A 413 -8.06 -1.70 -6.68
N GLY A 414 -7.37 -0.64 -7.11
CA GLY A 414 -7.95 0.50 -7.79
C GLY A 414 -8.82 0.11 -8.99
N THR A 415 -9.76 0.97 -9.35
CA THR A 415 -10.76 0.81 -10.44
C THR A 415 -10.23 0.16 -11.73
N ASN A 416 -8.99 0.46 -12.08
CA ASN A 416 -8.37 0.09 -13.34
C ASN A 416 -7.02 -0.65 -13.14
N ASP A 417 -6.66 -0.98 -11.90
CA ASP A 417 -5.44 -1.71 -11.58
C ASP A 417 -5.65 -3.22 -11.79
N ASP A 418 -4.59 -3.93 -12.18
CA ASP A 418 -4.61 -5.38 -12.37
C ASP A 418 -4.33 -6.10 -11.05
N CYS A 419 -5.26 -6.96 -10.62
CA CYS A 419 -5.06 -7.80 -9.44
C CYS A 419 -4.25 -9.06 -9.79
N PRO A 420 -3.16 -9.37 -9.06
CA PRO A 420 -2.45 -10.62 -9.23
C PRO A 420 -3.34 -11.82 -8.84
N PRO A 421 -3.26 -12.96 -9.56
CA PRO A 421 -3.94 -14.22 -9.24
C PRO A 421 -3.29 -15.01 -8.13
#